data_AF-A0A1N6I3Y0-F1
#
_entry.id   AF-A0A1N6I3Y0-F1
#
_cell.length_a   1.000
_cell.length_b   1.000
_cell.length_c   1.000
_cell.angle_alpha   90.00
_cell.angle_beta   90.00
_cell.angle_gamma   90.00
#
_symmetry.space_group_name_H-M   'P 1'
#
loop_
_entity.id
_entity.type
_entity.pdbx_description
1 polymer ?
#
loop_
_entity_poly.entity_id
_entity_poly.type
_entity_poly.pdbx_seq_one_letter_code
_entity_poly.pdbx_strand_id
1 'polypeptide(L)'
;MEFSFFIVLACGVTLILILLSVLKKYNDLRDTLARLETENNSMEMKKNAYEAEIGALSERIAEYTKEYMLLERELAESRQVENERALEQERYKYMSFTEYLISQGHINEDDVTKAEIYKKKNVSSMSVAEVLVLFNRIPSDDMKIYREEFRAVTGQ
;
A
#
# COMPACT_ATOMS: atom_id res chain seq x y z
N MET A 1 -59.45 -45.77 69.83
CA MET A 1 -59.81 -44.89 68.71
C MET A 1 -58.94 -43.62 68.68
N GLU A 2 -58.54 -43.08 69.83
CA GLU A 2 -57.69 -41.86 69.92
C GLU A 2 -56.24 -42.04 69.42
N PHE A 3 -55.62 -43.19 69.65
CA PHE A 3 -54.21 -43.44 69.27
C PHE A 3 -53.98 -43.38 67.74
N SER A 4 -54.94 -43.87 66.95
CA SER A 4 -54.89 -43.82 65.49
C SER A 4 -55.02 -42.38 64.95
N PHE A 5 -55.77 -41.53 65.65
CA PHE A 5 -55.93 -40.12 65.29
C PHE A 5 -54.62 -39.33 65.49
N PHE A 6 -53.91 -39.57 66.61
CA PHE A 6 -52.60 -38.95 66.85
C PHE A 6 -51.54 -39.36 65.82
N ILE A 7 -51.54 -40.62 65.39
CA ILE A 7 -50.61 -41.11 64.34
C ILE A 7 -50.89 -40.43 63.00
N VAL A 8 -52.17 -40.35 62.60
CA VAL A 8 -52.57 -39.68 61.34
C VAL A 8 -52.23 -38.19 61.38
N LEU A 9 -52.45 -37.52 62.52
CA LEU A 9 -52.11 -36.11 62.70
C LEU A 9 -50.59 -35.89 62.66
N ALA A 10 -49.80 -36.76 63.31
CA ALA A 10 -48.34 -36.71 63.24
C ALA A 10 -47.81 -36.91 61.81
N CYS A 11 -48.36 -37.87 61.05
CA CYS A 11 -48.04 -38.07 59.63
C CYS A 11 -48.44 -36.87 58.76
N GLY A 12 -49.58 -36.24 59.04
CA GLY A 12 -50.01 -35.03 58.35
C GLY A 12 -49.03 -33.86 58.58
N VAL A 13 -48.60 -33.66 59.83
CA VAL A 13 -47.62 -32.62 60.18
C VAL A 13 -46.26 -32.89 59.53
N THR A 14 -45.78 -34.13 59.53
CA THR A 14 -44.48 -34.44 58.88
C THR A 14 -44.53 -34.24 57.37
N LEU A 15 -45.63 -34.61 56.70
CA LEU A 15 -45.82 -34.34 55.27
C LEU A 15 -45.83 -32.84 54.97
N ILE A 16 -46.50 -32.02 55.78
CA ILE A 16 -46.51 -30.57 55.62
C ILE A 16 -45.10 -29.99 55.79
N LEU A 17 -44.34 -30.44 56.79
CA LEU A 17 -42.96 -29.99 57.02
C LEU A 17 -42.02 -30.36 55.86
N ILE A 18 -42.16 -31.57 55.30
CA ILE A 18 -41.41 -32.00 54.12
C ILE A 18 -41.77 -31.13 52.93
N LEU A 19 -43.06 -30.88 52.71
CA LEU A 19 -43.54 -30.08 51.58
C LEU A 19 -43.06 -28.62 51.68
N LEU A 20 -43.06 -28.02 52.86
CA LEU A 20 -42.48 -26.68 53.10
C LEU A 20 -40.98 -26.64 52.84
N SER A 21 -40.23 -27.68 53.22
CA SER A 21 -38.79 -27.79 52.96
C SER A 21 -38.49 -27.91 51.46
N VAL A 22 -39.26 -28.73 50.74
CA VAL A 22 -39.15 -28.86 49.28
C VAL A 22 -39.53 -27.56 48.58
N LEU A 23 -40.60 -26.89 49.02
CA LEU A 23 -41.03 -25.60 48.46
C LEU A 23 -39.94 -24.53 48.63
N LYS A 24 -39.29 -24.49 49.80
CA LYS A 24 -38.16 -23.59 50.05
C LYS A 24 -37.01 -23.88 49.08
N LYS A 25 -36.58 -25.14 48.97
CA LYS A 25 -35.51 -25.53 48.03
C LYS A 25 -35.88 -25.24 46.58
N TYR A 26 -37.14 -25.42 46.20
CA TYR A 26 -37.62 -25.11 44.85
C TYR A 26 -37.57 -23.61 44.57
N ASN A 27 -37.98 -22.77 45.52
CA ASN A 27 -37.90 -21.32 45.38
C ASN A 27 -36.44 -20.85 45.29
N ASP A 28 -35.55 -21.36 46.15
CA ASP A 28 -34.12 -21.04 46.08
C ASP A 28 -33.55 -21.44 44.70
N LEU A 29 -33.90 -22.63 44.21
CA LEU A 29 -33.45 -23.10 42.89
C LEU A 29 -34.02 -22.24 41.76
N ARG A 30 -35.30 -21.86 41.83
CA ARG A 30 -35.94 -20.97 40.86
C ARG A 30 -35.26 -19.61 40.81
N ASP A 31 -34.93 -19.04 41.96
CA ASP A 31 -34.25 -17.74 42.04
C ASP A 31 -32.82 -17.83 41.48
N THR A 32 -32.10 -18.92 41.76
CA THR A 32 -30.78 -19.14 41.16
C THR A 32 -30.85 -19.32 39.64
N LEU A 33 -31.87 -20.02 39.13
CA LEU A 33 -32.06 -20.24 37.72
C LEU A 33 -32.39 -18.92 37.00
N ALA A 34 -33.29 -18.12 37.56
CA ALA A 34 -33.60 -16.79 37.04
C ALA A 34 -32.35 -15.89 37.00
N ARG A 35 -31.52 -15.92 38.05
CA ARG A 35 -30.25 -15.18 38.07
C ARG A 35 -29.30 -15.65 36.97
N LEU A 36 -29.11 -16.97 36.81
CA LEU A 36 -28.23 -17.53 35.78
C LEU A 36 -28.74 -17.22 34.36
N GLU A 37 -30.05 -17.25 34.13
CA GLU A 37 -30.64 -16.85 32.85
C GLU A 37 -30.37 -15.37 32.53
N THR A 38 -30.53 -14.47 33.52
CA THR A 38 -30.21 -13.05 33.31
C THR A 38 -28.73 -12.82 33.04
N GLU A 39 -27.84 -13.55 33.73
CA GLU A 39 -26.40 -13.45 33.53
C GLU A 39 -26.00 -13.99 32.15
N ASN A 40 -26.58 -15.11 31.74
CA ASN A 40 -26.33 -15.71 30.42
C ASN A 40 -26.78 -14.77 29.29
N ASN A 41 -27.99 -14.19 29.40
CA ASN A 41 -28.47 -13.22 28.42
C ASN A 41 -27.58 -11.98 28.35
N SER A 42 -27.12 -11.48 29.49
CA SER A 42 -26.15 -10.36 29.54
C SER A 42 -24.83 -10.74 28.87
N MET A 43 -24.31 -11.95 29.11
CA MET A 43 -23.08 -12.43 28.49
C MET A 43 -23.24 -12.62 26.98
N GLU A 44 -24.38 -13.10 26.52
CA GLU A 44 -24.70 -13.23 25.10
C GLU A 44 -24.76 -11.85 24.40
N MET A 45 -25.37 -10.86 25.03
CA MET A 45 -25.37 -9.49 24.53
C MET A 45 -23.94 -8.92 24.40
N LYS A 46 -23.10 -9.13 25.42
CA LYS A 46 -21.69 -8.70 25.38
C LYS A 46 -20.91 -9.42 24.28
N LYS A 47 -21.13 -10.72 24.12
CA LYS A 47 -20.51 -11.50 23.04
C LYS A 47 -20.86 -10.92 21.68
N ASN A 48 -22.14 -10.64 21.43
CA ASN A 48 -22.60 -10.06 20.16
C ASN A 48 -21.99 -8.67 19.91
N ALA A 49 -21.84 -7.86 20.98
CA ALA A 49 -21.18 -6.55 20.88
C ALA A 49 -19.70 -6.70 20.49
N TYR A 50 -18.97 -7.64 21.10
CA TYR A 50 -17.57 -7.90 20.75
C TYR A 50 -17.42 -8.48 19.34
N GLU A 51 -18.32 -9.36 18.90
CA GLU A 51 -18.30 -9.87 17.52
C GLU A 51 -18.52 -8.73 16.50
N ALA A 52 -19.40 -7.78 16.79
CA ALA A 52 -19.60 -6.60 15.96
C ALA A 52 -18.35 -5.69 15.94
N GLU A 53 -17.72 -5.47 17.10
CA GLU A 53 -16.49 -4.67 17.20
C GLU A 53 -15.32 -5.32 16.44
N ILE A 54 -15.16 -6.63 16.56
CA ILE A 54 -14.16 -7.40 15.78
C ILE A 54 -14.43 -7.24 14.28
N GLY A 55 -15.70 -7.32 13.85
CA GLY A 55 -16.08 -7.07 12.47
C GLY A 55 -15.65 -5.69 11.98
N ALA A 56 -15.98 -4.64 12.73
CA ALA A 56 -15.62 -3.26 12.38
C ALA A 56 -14.09 -3.03 12.35
N LEU A 57 -13.35 -3.61 13.30
CA LEU A 57 -11.89 -3.55 13.31
C LEU A 57 -11.28 -4.28 12.12
N SER A 58 -11.83 -5.43 11.73
CA SER A 58 -11.34 -6.20 10.58
C SER A 58 -11.51 -5.43 9.26
N GLU A 59 -12.63 -4.73 9.09
CA GLU A 59 -12.89 -3.86 7.94
C GLU A 59 -11.87 -2.71 7.90
N ARG A 60 -11.65 -2.04 9.03
CA ARG A 60 -10.69 -0.94 9.13
C ARG A 60 -9.25 -1.38 8.87
N ILE A 61 -8.86 -2.58 9.30
CA ILE A 61 -7.55 -3.16 8.99
C ILE A 61 -7.42 -3.41 7.48
N ALA A 62 -8.47 -3.90 6.82
CA ALA A 62 -8.46 -4.12 5.38
C ALA A 62 -8.31 -2.80 4.60
N GLU A 63 -8.99 -1.74 5.04
CA GLU A 63 -8.84 -0.39 4.47
C GLU A 63 -7.41 0.13 4.61
N TYR A 64 -6.83 0.10 5.81
CA TYR A 64 -5.46 0.56 6.02
C TYR A 64 -4.43 -0.28 5.26
N THR A 65 -4.66 -1.59 5.12
CA THR A 65 -3.78 -2.45 4.33
C THR A 65 -3.81 -2.05 2.86
N LYS A 66 -4.98 -1.72 2.33
CA LYS A 66 -5.13 -1.25 0.94
C LYS A 66 -4.43 0.10 0.74
N GLU A 67 -4.62 1.06 1.65
CA GLU A 67 -3.95 2.36 1.58
C GLU A 67 -2.43 2.21 1.66
N TYR A 68 -1.93 1.37 2.56
CA TYR A 68 -0.50 1.10 2.68
C TYR A 68 0.08 0.50 1.39
N MET A 69 -0.60 -0.46 0.76
CA MET A 69 -0.16 -1.03 -0.51
C MET A 69 -0.12 -0.01 -1.64
N LEU A 70 -1.09 0.92 -1.69
CA LEU A 70 -1.09 2.00 -2.67
C LEU A 70 0.11 2.93 -2.43
N LEU A 71 0.37 3.29 -1.17
CA LEU A 71 1.50 4.15 -0.81
C LEU A 71 2.86 3.49 -1.12
N GLU A 72 3.02 2.19 -0.85
CA GLU A 72 4.24 1.46 -1.22
C GLU A 72 4.46 1.45 -2.73
N ARG A 73 3.39 1.30 -3.51
CA ARG A 73 3.46 1.36 -4.97
C ARG A 73 3.86 2.75 -5.45
N GLU A 74 3.24 3.81 -4.96
CA GLU A 74 3.58 5.18 -5.31
C GLU A 74 5.04 5.51 -4.97
N LEU A 75 5.53 5.02 -3.83
CA LEU A 75 6.92 5.20 -3.42
C LEU A 75 7.90 4.42 -4.31
N ALA A 76 7.53 3.22 -4.75
CA ALA A 76 8.31 2.44 -5.70
C ALA A 76 8.37 3.13 -7.09
N GLU A 77 7.23 3.63 -7.58
CA GLU A 77 7.15 4.39 -8.84
C GLU A 77 7.98 5.68 -8.75
N SER A 78 7.89 6.43 -7.64
CA SER A 78 8.70 7.63 -7.42
C SER A 78 10.20 7.33 -7.44
N ARG A 79 10.64 6.24 -6.80
CA ARG A 79 12.05 5.81 -6.81
C ARG A 79 12.52 5.40 -8.19
N GLN A 80 11.65 4.77 -8.99
CA GLN A 80 11.96 4.44 -10.38
C GLN A 80 12.16 5.72 -11.21
N VAL A 81 11.25 6.68 -11.12
CA VAL A 81 11.37 7.96 -11.83
C VAL A 81 12.63 8.72 -11.41
N GLU A 82 12.96 8.73 -10.12
CA GLU A 82 14.18 9.37 -9.63
C GLU A 82 15.44 8.68 -10.17
N ASN A 83 15.47 7.34 -10.16
CA ASN A 83 16.59 6.58 -10.74
C ASN A 83 16.72 6.78 -12.24
N GLU A 84 15.61 6.81 -12.99
CA GLU A 84 15.60 7.09 -14.42
C GLU A 84 16.16 8.48 -14.71
N ARG A 85 15.74 9.51 -13.95
CA ARG A 85 16.30 10.86 -14.06
C ARG A 85 17.79 10.89 -13.74
N ALA A 86 18.24 10.19 -12.71
CA ALA A 86 19.65 10.10 -12.36
C ALA A 86 20.47 9.42 -13.47
N LEU A 87 19.98 8.31 -14.03
CA LEU A 87 20.60 7.60 -15.15
C LEU A 87 20.64 8.44 -16.43
N GLU A 88 19.58 9.20 -16.71
CA GLU A 88 19.56 10.15 -17.83
C GLU A 88 20.58 11.26 -17.65
N GLN A 89 20.66 11.87 -16.45
CA GLN A 89 21.67 12.88 -16.15
C GLN A 89 23.10 12.32 -16.28
N GLU A 90 23.35 11.09 -15.82
CA GLU A 90 24.64 10.43 -16.04
C GLU A 90 24.92 10.17 -17.51
N ARG A 91 23.93 9.71 -18.30
CA ARG A 91 24.07 9.57 -19.76
C ARG A 91 24.47 10.88 -20.41
N TYR A 92 23.80 11.97 -20.06
CA TYR A 92 24.08 13.31 -20.60
C TYR A 92 25.49 13.81 -20.25
N LYS A 93 26.01 13.46 -19.07
CA LYS A 93 27.37 13.85 -18.65
C LYS A 93 28.47 13.30 -19.57
N TYR A 94 28.29 12.11 -20.13
CA TYR A 94 29.29 11.47 -21.00
C TYR A 94 28.97 11.58 -22.50
N MET A 95 27.83 12.16 -22.85
CA MET A 95 27.40 12.27 -24.24
C MET A 95 28.22 13.32 -24.99
N SER A 96 28.71 12.96 -26.17
CA SER A 96 29.36 13.90 -27.07
C SER A 96 28.32 14.79 -27.79
N PHE A 97 28.75 15.97 -28.23
CA PHE A 97 27.89 16.89 -28.97
C PHE A 97 27.33 16.27 -30.28
N THR A 98 28.08 15.37 -30.92
CA THR A 98 27.61 14.64 -32.11
C THR A 98 26.54 13.61 -31.79
N GLU A 99 26.67 12.90 -30.67
CA GLU A 99 25.65 11.97 -30.18
C GLU A 99 24.37 12.70 -29.76
N TYR A 100 24.50 13.90 -29.17
CA TYR A 100 23.36 14.78 -28.91
C TYR A 100 22.57 15.08 -30.19
N LEU A 101 23.26 15.54 -31.23
CA LEU A 101 22.64 15.91 -32.50
C LEU A 101 21.96 14.72 -33.18
N ILE A 102 22.53 13.51 -33.07
CA ILE A 102 21.88 12.28 -33.53
C ILE A 102 20.61 11.99 -32.69
N SER A 103 20.70 12.10 -31.36
CA SER A 103 19.58 11.80 -30.45
C SER A 103 18.37 12.73 -30.64
N GLN A 104 18.63 13.99 -31.03
CA GLN A 104 17.59 14.98 -31.35
C GLN A 104 17.07 14.86 -32.78
N GLY A 105 17.64 13.95 -33.59
CA GLY A 105 17.25 13.76 -34.99
C GLY A 105 17.68 14.89 -35.92
N HIS A 106 18.61 15.75 -35.50
CA HIS A 106 19.15 16.82 -36.34
C HIS A 106 20.09 16.29 -37.42
N ILE A 107 20.74 15.15 -37.16
CA ILE A 107 21.66 14.46 -38.09
C ILE A 107 21.53 12.95 -37.96
N ASN A 108 21.99 12.21 -38.98
CA ASN A 108 22.03 10.75 -38.98
C ASN A 108 23.47 10.21 -38.81
N GLU A 109 23.62 8.95 -38.41
CA GLU A 109 24.92 8.27 -38.31
C GLU A 109 25.73 8.31 -39.62
N ASP A 110 25.04 8.23 -40.77
CA ASP A 110 25.65 8.34 -42.09
C ASP A 110 26.33 9.71 -42.31
N ASP A 111 25.73 10.78 -41.80
CA ASP A 111 26.26 12.14 -41.95
C ASP A 111 27.49 12.33 -41.05
N VAL A 112 27.46 11.78 -39.84
CA VAL A 112 28.61 11.75 -38.92
C VAL A 112 29.76 10.93 -39.51
N THR A 113 29.48 9.75 -40.05
CA THR A 113 30.49 8.87 -40.66
C THR A 113 31.18 9.56 -41.85
N LYS A 114 30.41 10.24 -42.70
CA LYS A 114 30.95 11.02 -43.83
C LYS A 114 31.82 12.19 -43.35
N ALA A 115 31.39 12.88 -42.30
CA ALA A 115 32.14 13.99 -41.70
C ALA A 115 33.46 13.51 -41.06
N GLU A 116 33.47 12.37 -40.36
CA GLU A 116 34.69 11.77 -39.81
C GLU A 116 35.68 11.33 -40.88
N ILE A 117 35.19 10.69 -41.96
CA ILE A 117 36.03 10.27 -43.08
C ILE A 117 36.67 11.49 -43.75
N TYR A 118 35.90 12.57 -43.94
CA TYR A 118 36.41 13.81 -44.52
C TYR A 118 37.46 14.47 -43.63
N LYS A 119 37.19 14.55 -42.32
CA LYS A 119 38.14 15.05 -41.32
C LYS A 119 39.47 14.29 -41.38
N LYS A 120 39.42 12.94 -41.37
CA LYS A 120 40.62 12.09 -41.43
C LYS A 120 41.43 12.29 -42.72
N LYS A 121 40.79 12.64 -43.84
CA LYS A 121 41.45 12.77 -45.16
C LYS A 121 41.97 14.17 -45.45
N ASN A 122 41.31 15.23 -44.98
CA ASN A 122 41.56 16.59 -45.47
C ASN A 122 42.02 17.57 -44.40
N VAL A 123 41.46 17.52 -43.18
CA VAL A 123 41.72 18.55 -42.15
C VAL A 123 41.60 17.95 -40.75
N SER A 124 42.74 17.73 -40.07
CA SER A 124 42.75 17.16 -38.71
C SER A 124 42.33 18.15 -37.62
N SER A 125 42.44 19.46 -37.88
CA SER A 125 42.19 20.54 -36.92
C SER A 125 40.72 20.90 -36.71
N MET A 126 39.81 20.48 -37.61
CA MET A 126 38.38 20.74 -37.48
C MET A 126 37.68 19.67 -36.64
N SER A 127 36.69 20.11 -35.86
CA SER A 127 35.75 19.23 -35.17
C SER A 127 34.73 18.63 -36.15
N VAL A 128 34.17 17.45 -35.81
CA VAL A 128 33.18 16.78 -36.67
C VAL A 128 31.94 17.66 -36.88
N ALA A 129 31.56 18.43 -35.85
CA ALA A 129 30.47 19.40 -35.94
C ALA A 129 30.71 20.51 -36.97
N GLU A 130 31.94 21.03 -37.08
CA GLU A 130 32.28 22.04 -38.10
C GLU A 130 32.23 21.46 -39.52
N VAL A 131 32.61 20.20 -39.68
CA VAL A 131 32.51 19.49 -40.97
C VAL A 131 31.04 19.27 -41.37
N LEU A 132 30.15 19.02 -40.40
CA LEU A 132 28.70 18.92 -40.66
C LEU A 132 28.10 20.25 -41.15
N VAL A 133 28.59 21.40 -40.66
CA VAL A 133 28.20 22.72 -41.17
C VAL A 133 28.73 22.93 -42.59
N LEU A 134 29.98 22.55 -42.86
CA LEU A 134 30.56 22.63 -44.22
C LEU A 134 29.77 21.82 -45.25
N PHE A 135 29.21 20.69 -44.83
CA PHE A 135 28.36 19.86 -45.68
C PHE A 135 26.91 20.35 -45.81
N ASN A 136 26.59 21.54 -45.26
CA ASN A 136 25.24 22.08 -45.16
C ASN A 136 24.23 21.09 -44.55
N ARG A 137 24.70 20.20 -43.65
CA ARG A 137 23.82 19.27 -42.93
C ARG A 137 23.19 19.94 -41.72
N ILE A 138 23.91 20.90 -41.13
CA ILE A 138 23.40 21.78 -40.08
C ILE A 138 23.67 23.22 -40.52
N PRO A 139 22.66 24.09 -40.55
CA PRO A 139 22.86 25.52 -40.80
C PRO A 139 23.79 26.12 -39.73
N SER A 140 24.68 27.03 -40.16
CA SER A 140 25.62 27.67 -39.22
C SER A 140 24.90 28.45 -38.11
N ASP A 141 23.72 28.97 -38.38
CA ASP A 141 22.91 29.74 -37.43
C ASP A 141 22.33 28.82 -36.34
N ASP A 142 21.86 27.64 -36.72
CA ASP A 142 21.30 26.63 -35.80
C ASP A 142 22.38 25.96 -34.95
N MET A 143 23.61 25.86 -35.48
CA MET A 143 24.74 25.26 -34.76
C MET A 143 25.04 25.97 -33.43
N LYS A 144 24.83 27.29 -33.36
CA LYS A 144 25.00 28.04 -32.11
C LYS A 144 23.91 27.69 -31.10
N ILE A 145 22.66 27.58 -31.57
CA ILE A 145 21.49 27.23 -30.77
C ILE A 145 21.65 25.82 -30.21
N TYR A 146 21.98 24.83 -31.05
CA TYR A 146 22.16 23.45 -30.59
C TYR A 146 23.30 23.29 -29.58
N ARG A 147 24.37 24.09 -29.70
CA ARG A 147 25.44 24.11 -28.69
C ARG A 147 24.96 24.68 -27.37
N GLU A 148 24.20 25.77 -27.39
CA GLU A 148 23.63 26.35 -26.17
C GLU A 148 22.64 25.37 -25.50
N GLU A 149 21.81 24.69 -26.28
CA GLU A 149 20.92 23.62 -25.79
C GLU A 149 21.69 22.44 -25.22
N PHE A 150 22.73 21.96 -25.92
CA PHE A 150 23.58 20.87 -25.42
C PHE A 150 24.23 21.24 -24.09
N ARG A 151 24.75 22.46 -23.94
CA ARG A 151 25.31 22.95 -22.67
C ARG A 151 24.26 23.04 -21.57
N ALA A 152 23.05 23.50 -21.90
CA ALA A 152 21.94 23.58 -20.94
C ALA A 152 21.52 22.18 -20.45
N VAL A 153 21.56 21.16 -21.32
CA VAL A 153 21.17 19.77 -20.99
C VAL A 153 22.29 19.00 -20.29
N THR A 154 23.56 19.21 -20.67
CA THR A 154 24.70 18.43 -20.16
C THR A 154 25.51 19.13 -19.07
N GLY A 155 25.32 20.44 -18.87
CA GLY A 155 26.06 21.26 -17.91
C GLY A 155 27.53 21.53 -18.29
N GLN A 156 27.91 21.26 -19.55
CA GLN A 156 29.26 21.45 -20.10
C GLN A 156 29.50 22.82 -20.74
#